data_AF-A0A2S8ST68-F1
#
_entry.id   AF-A0A2S8ST68-F1
#
_cell.length_a   1.000
_cell.length_b   1.000
_cell.length_c   1.000
_cell.angle_alpha   90.00
_cell.angle_beta   90.00
_cell.angle_gamma   90.00
#
_symmetry.space_group_name_H-M   'P 1'
#
loop_
_entity.id
_entity.type
_entity.pdbx_description
1 polymer ?
#
loop_
_entity_poly.entity_id
_entity_poly.type
_entity_poly.pdbx_seq_one_letter_code
_entity_poly.pdbx_strand_id
1 'polypeptide(L)' 'MSNIDDKARGTGNEAVGNAKQAVGNVTGNEQLQAEGQAQETKGEAQNALGHAKEAVGDALKNAGDALKGSGR' A
#
# COMPACT_ATOMS: atom_id res chain seq x y z
N MET A 1 -5.77 19.18 3.94
CA MET A 1 -6.25 18.54 2.70
C MET A 1 -5.28 17.40 2.41
N SER A 2 -5.62 16.16 2.78
CA SER A 2 -4.71 15.02 2.64
C SER A 2 -5.38 13.72 2.17
N ASN A 3 -6.64 13.75 1.73
CA ASN A 3 -7.37 12.52 1.35
C ASN A 3 -7.36 12.23 -0.17
N ILE A 4 -6.89 13.15 -1.01
CA ILE A 4 -6.76 12.94 -2.45
C ILE A 4 -5.39 12.36 -2.80
N ASP A 5 -4.32 12.78 -2.13
CA ASP A 5 -2.97 12.27 -2.38
C ASP A 5 -2.80 10.77 -2.08
N ASP A 6 -3.38 10.27 -0.99
CA ASP A 6 -3.28 8.84 -0.66
C ASP A 6 -4.12 7.96 -1.61
N LYS A 7 -5.30 8.45 -2.02
CA LYS A 7 -6.15 7.74 -2.98
C LYS A 7 -5.59 7.79 -4.41
N ALA A 8 -5.00 8.93 -4.80
CA ALA A 8 -4.33 9.09 -6.09
C ALA A 8 -3.03 8.28 -6.18
N ARG A 9 -2.29 8.08 -5.08
CA ARG A 9 -1.11 7.19 -5.05
C ARG A 9 -1.49 5.72 -5.15
N GLY A 10 -2.57 5.29 -4.50
CA GLY A 10 -3.12 3.94 -4.65
C GLY A 10 -3.62 3.67 -6.07
N THR A 11 -4.52 4.52 -6.55
CA THR A 11 -5.12 4.39 -7.90
C THR A 11 -4.10 4.65 -9.02
N GLY A 12 -3.13 5.54 -8.80
CA GLY A 12 -2.08 5.83 -9.78
C GLY A 12 -1.13 4.67 -10.01
N ASN A 13 -0.75 3.94 -8.95
CA ASN A 13 0.09 2.75 -9.08
C ASN A 13 -0.66 1.57 -9.73
N GLU A 14 -1.94 1.37 -9.40
CA GLU A 14 -2.78 0.38 -10.09
C GLU A 14 -2.97 0.73 -11.57
N ALA A 15 -3.21 2.01 -11.89
CA ALA A 15 -3.39 2.45 -13.27
C ALA A 15 -2.09 2.28 -14.09
N VAL A 16 -0.93 2.63 -13.51
CA VAL A 16 0.38 2.42 -14.14
C VAL A 16 0.72 0.95 -14.27
N GLY A 17 0.40 0.12 -13.28
CA GLY A 17 0.59 -1.33 -13.31
C GLY A 17 -0.26 -1.99 -14.40
N ASN A 18 -1.56 -1.67 -14.45
CA ASN A 18 -2.47 -2.13 -15.51
C ASN A 18 -2.01 -1.66 -16.89
N ALA A 19 -1.55 -0.41 -17.02
CA ALA A 19 -1.02 0.10 -18.28
C ALA A 19 0.26 -0.64 -18.70
N LYS A 20 1.19 -0.91 -17.77
CA LYS A 20 2.39 -1.70 -18.04
C LYS A 20 2.06 -3.14 -18.43
N GLN A 21 1.08 -3.78 -17.79
CA GLN A 21 0.61 -5.12 -18.15
C GLN A 21 -0.05 -5.14 -19.53
N ALA A 22 -0.90 -4.15 -19.83
CA ALA A 22 -1.55 -4.03 -21.13
C ALA A 22 -0.53 -3.80 -22.25
N VAL A 23 0.42 -2.88 -22.05
CA VAL A 23 1.52 -2.64 -23.01
C VAL A 23 2.45 -3.84 -23.12
N GLY A 24 2.77 -4.52 -22.02
CA GLY A 24 3.58 -5.75 -22.02
C GLY A 24 2.92 -6.88 -22.83
N ASN A 25 1.62 -7.10 -22.63
CA ASN A 25 0.84 -8.09 -23.38
C ASN A 25 0.75 -7.76 -24.88
N VAL A 26 0.57 -6.49 -25.23
CA VAL A 26 0.47 -6.06 -26.64
C VAL A 26 1.82 -6.08 -27.36
N THR A 27 2.90 -5.77 -26.64
CA THR A 27 4.26 -5.69 -27.21
C THR A 27 5.04 -7.00 -27.11
N GLY A 28 4.52 -8.02 -26.42
CA GLY A 28 5.21 -9.29 -26.16
C GLY A 28 6.43 -9.13 -25.25
N ASN A 29 6.47 -8.07 -24.44
CA ASN A 29 7.63 -7.75 -23.61
C ASN A 29 7.48 -8.37 -22.22
N GLU A 30 7.98 -9.60 -22.08
CA GLU A 30 7.96 -10.39 -20.85
C GLU A 30 8.55 -9.63 -19.64
N GLN A 31 9.50 -8.72 -19.87
CA GLN A 31 10.07 -7.88 -18.83
C GLN A 31 9.03 -6.93 -18.20
N LEU A 32 8.15 -6.32 -19.00
CA LEU A 32 7.11 -5.41 -18.49
C LEU A 32 6.03 -6.16 -17.70
N GLN A 33 5.70 -7.38 -18.11
CA GLN A 33 4.75 -8.24 -17.40
C GLN A 33 5.32 -8.71 -16.06
N ALA A 34 6.60 -9.11 -16.03
CA ALA A 34 7.30 -9.51 -14.82
C ALA A 34 7.48 -8.34 -13.85
N GLU A 35 7.82 -7.14 -14.34
CA GLU A 35 7.87 -5.94 -13.50
C GLU A 35 6.50 -5.61 -12.90
N GLY A 36 5.42 -5.73 -13.68
CA GLY A 36 4.06 -5.50 -13.22
C GLY A 36 3.66 -6.44 -12.07
N GLN A 37 3.87 -7.75 -12.25
CA GLN A 37 3.62 -8.74 -11.20
C GLN A 37 4.47 -8.51 -9.95
N ALA A 38 5.77 -8.24 -10.12
CA ALA A 38 6.65 -7.97 -8.99
C ALA A 38 6.21 -6.72 -8.21
N GLN A 39 5.74 -5.68 -8.91
CA GLN A 39 5.25 -4.45 -8.30
C GLN A 39 3.92 -4.67 -7.57
N GLU A 40 3.01 -5.47 -8.13
CA GLU A 40 1.74 -5.85 -7.51
C GLU A 40 1.98 -6.62 -6.21
N THR A 41 2.78 -7.69 -6.25
CA THR A 41 3.12 -8.48 -5.05
C THR A 41 3.83 -7.64 -3.99
N LYS A 42 4.71 -6.72 -4.40
CA LYS A 42 5.35 -5.79 -3.46
C LYS A 42 4.33 -4.84 -2.83
N GLY A 43 3.37 -4.34 -3.61
CA GLY A 43 2.28 -3.50 -3.13
C GLY A 43 1.40 -4.22 -2.12
N GLU A 44 0.98 -5.45 -2.42
CA GLU A 44 0.20 -6.29 -1.50
C GLU A 44 0.94 -6.54 -0.19
N ALA A 45 2.23 -6.91 -0.28
CA ALA A 45 3.06 -7.14 0.90
C ALA A 45 3.22 -5.86 1.76
N GLN A 46 3.38 -4.70 1.12
CA GLN A 46 3.45 -3.42 1.81
C GLN A 46 2.13 -3.05 2.46
N ASN A 47 0.98 -3.30 1.81
CA ASN A 47 -0.33 -3.08 2.40
C ASN A 47 -0.56 -3.99 3.61
N ALA A 48 -0.26 -5.28 3.49
CA ALA A 48 -0.40 -6.23 4.59
C ALA A 48 0.48 -5.85 5.80
N LEU A 49 1.74 -5.47 5.56
CA LEU A 49 2.63 -4.96 6.60
C LEU A 49 2.14 -3.63 7.19
N GLY A 50 1.57 -2.75 6.37
CA GLY A 50 0.97 -1.49 6.77
C GLY A 50 -0.18 -1.72 7.75
N HIS A 51 -1.16 -2.54 7.37
CA HIS A 51 -2.30 -2.90 8.23
C HIS A 51 -1.86 -3.57 9.53
N ALA A 52 -0.88 -4.46 9.49
CA ALA A 52 -0.35 -5.10 10.70
C ALA A 52 0.34 -4.08 11.63
N LYS A 53 1.17 -3.18 11.08
CA LYS A 53 1.80 -2.10 11.85
C LYS A 53 0.78 -1.13 12.42
N GLU A 54 -0.26 -0.81 11.67
CA GLU A 54 -1.32 0.12 12.06
C GLU A 54 -2.14 -0.48 13.22
N ALA A 55 -2.57 -1.74 13.11
CA ALA A 55 -3.29 -2.44 14.18
C ALA A 55 -2.46 -2.53 15.49
N VAL A 56 -1.17 -2.84 15.37
CA VAL A 56 -0.25 -2.85 16.52
C VAL A 56 -0.04 -1.43 17.07
N GLY A 57 0.12 -0.45 16.20
CA GLY A 57 0.27 0.96 16.55
C GLY A 57 -0.95 1.48 17.33
N ASP A 58 -2.16 1.20 16.85
CA ASP A 58 -3.41 1.59 17.50
C ASP A 58 -3.61 0.89 18.85
N ALA A 59 -3.28 -0.40 18.95
CA ALA A 59 -3.34 -1.12 20.22
C ALA A 59 -2.36 -0.51 21.25
N LEU A 60 -1.12 -0.23 20.85
CA LEU A 60 -0.12 0.40 21.70
C LEU A 60 -0.50 1.83 22.08
N LYS A 61 -1.07 2.60 21.15
CA LYS A 61 -1.49 3.99 21.38
C LYS A 61 -2.66 4.06 22.36
N ASN A 62 -3.66 3.20 22.20
CA ASN A 62 -4.77 3.08 23.14
C ASN A 62 -4.32 2.65 24.54
N ALA A 63 -3.40 1.67 24.63
CA ALA A 63 -2.81 1.26 25.90
C ALA A 63 -2.00 2.41 26.55
N GLY A 64 -1.22 3.14 25.73
CA GLY A 64 -0.46 4.30 26.16
C GLY A 64 -1.36 5.44 26.66
N ASP A 65 -2.45 5.75 25.95
CA ASP A 65 -3.41 6.78 26.34
C ASP A 65 -4.18 6.39 27.61
N ALA A 66 -4.56 5.12 27.79
CA ALA A 66 -5.21 4.63 29.01
C ALA A 66 -4.28 4.76 30.25
N LEU A 67 -3.00 4.46 30.08
CA LEU A 67 -2.00 4.60 31.14
C LEU A 67 -1.67 6.08 31.44
N LYS A 68 -1.61 6.92 30.39
CA LYS A 68 -1.31 8.35 30.52
C LYS A 68 -2.48 9.17 31.08
N GLY A 69 -3.71 8.71 30.85
CA GLY A 69 -4.95 9.29 31.38
C GLY A 69 -5.19 8.96 32.86
N SER A 70 -4.65 7.86 33.38
CA SER A 70 -4.83 7.45 34.79
C SER A 70 -3.95 8.22 35.79
N GLY A 71 -3.07 9.10 35.31
CA GLY A 71 -2.13 9.89 36.13
C GLY A 71 -2.45 11.39 36.26
N ARG A 72 -3.65 11.83 35.84
CA ARG A 72 -4.15 13.20 36.04
C ARG A 72 -5.37 13.23 36.93
#